data_AF-A0AA89CRG3-F1
#
_entry.id   AF-A0AA89CRG3-F1
#
_cell.length_a   1.000
_cell.length_b   1.000
_cell.length_c   1.000
_cell.angle_alpha   90.00
_cell.angle_beta   90.00
_cell.angle_gamma   90.00
#
_symmetry.space_group_name_H-M   'P 1'
#
loop_
_entity.id
_entity.type
_entity.pdbx_description
1 polymer ?
#
loop_
_entity_poly.entity_id
_entity_poly.type
_entity_poly.pdbx_seq_one_letter_code
_entity_poly.pdbx_strand_id
1 'polypeptide(L)'
;MLRKANSIYFFGRTNTIRYRTETSSTNLNFDMTKEFKEIVENIKNSAVYENKQHWEERGLNQSDDTVVQILRTSTNDFLDKLSTIVNANTPKESKLTAIQNIIDNLPWDDLDTEEKEFISEVIAPAIEAAGFDPWSFI
;
A
#
# COMPACT_ATOMS: atom_id res chain seq x y z
N MET A 1 -50.81 63.15 -0.69
CA MET A 1 -49.49 62.73 -0.14
C MET A 1 -48.79 61.92 -1.24
N LEU A 2 -47.71 62.34 -1.93
CA LEU A 2 -46.31 62.56 -1.48
C LEU A 2 -45.78 61.33 -0.69
N ARG A 3 -44.65 60.66 -0.95
CA ARG A 3 -43.49 60.85 -1.86
C ARG A 3 -42.62 59.56 -1.91
N LYS A 4 -41.99 59.35 -3.08
CA LYS A 4 -40.58 58.97 -3.36
C LYS A 4 -40.03 57.52 -3.28
N ALA A 5 -39.64 57.08 -4.48
CA ALA A 5 -38.47 56.33 -4.97
C ALA A 5 -37.41 55.74 -4.01
N ASN A 6 -36.91 54.55 -4.39
CA ASN A 6 -35.47 54.37 -4.59
C ASN A 6 -35.16 53.36 -5.72
N SER A 7 -34.24 53.79 -6.58
CA SER A 7 -33.69 53.12 -7.75
C SER A 7 -32.43 52.34 -7.35
N ILE A 8 -32.19 51.18 -7.95
CA ILE A 8 -30.85 50.58 -8.01
C ILE A 8 -30.61 50.16 -9.46
N TYR A 9 -29.69 50.87 -10.10
CA TYR A 9 -29.15 50.57 -11.42
C TYR A 9 -28.17 49.38 -11.31
N PHE A 10 -28.35 48.35 -12.14
CA PHE A 10 -27.30 47.34 -12.38
C PHE A 10 -26.60 47.64 -13.70
N PHE A 11 -25.34 48.08 -13.60
CA PHE A 11 -24.40 48.21 -14.68
C PHE A 11 -23.31 47.14 -14.48
N GLY A 12 -22.94 46.42 -15.55
CA GLY A 12 -21.65 45.73 -15.63
C GLY A 12 -21.62 44.23 -15.29
N ARG A 13 -21.47 43.43 -16.35
CA ARG A 13 -20.82 42.10 -16.46
C ARG A 13 -20.90 41.17 -15.23
N THR A 14 -21.71 40.12 -15.34
CA THR A 14 -21.65 38.99 -14.44
C THR A 14 -20.33 38.21 -14.63
N ASN A 15 -19.53 38.19 -13.57
CA ASN A 15 -18.41 37.27 -13.38
C ASN A 15 -18.91 35.83 -13.56
N THR A 16 -18.42 35.14 -14.59
CA THR A 16 -18.51 33.68 -14.64
C THR A 16 -17.36 33.11 -13.80
N ILE A 17 -17.60 32.92 -12.49
CA ILE A 17 -16.74 32.05 -11.69
C ILE A 17 -17.05 30.62 -12.13
N ARG A 18 -16.22 30.07 -13.00
CA ARG A 18 -16.21 28.63 -13.27
C ARG A 18 -15.63 27.96 -12.04
N TYR A 19 -16.46 27.32 -11.23
CA TYR A 19 -15.98 26.33 -10.28
C TYR A 19 -15.39 25.17 -11.10
N ARG A 20 -14.06 25.09 -11.13
CA ARG A 20 -13.34 23.91 -11.61
C ARG A 20 -13.42 22.87 -10.50
N THR A 21 -14.44 22.04 -10.51
CA THR A 21 -14.35 20.70 -9.92
C THR A 21 -13.69 19.79 -10.95
N GLU A 22 -12.98 18.76 -10.47
CA GLU A 22 -12.36 17.67 -11.25
C GLU A 22 -10.92 17.91 -11.72
N THR A 23 -9.96 17.52 -10.86
CA THR A 23 -8.82 16.64 -11.19
C THR A 23 -7.94 16.46 -9.94
N SER A 24 -8.34 15.58 -9.00
CA SER A 24 -7.45 15.19 -7.88
C SER A 24 -7.44 13.68 -7.61
N SER A 25 -8.44 12.93 -8.04
CA SER A 25 -8.54 11.48 -7.77
C SER A 25 -7.74 10.60 -8.75
N THR A 26 -7.53 11.03 -9.99
CA THR A 26 -6.78 10.25 -11.00
C THR A 26 -5.26 10.29 -10.80
N ASN A 27 -4.71 11.43 -10.35
CA ASN A 27 -3.27 11.57 -10.12
C ASN A 27 -2.81 10.79 -8.88
N LEU A 28 -3.61 10.76 -7.80
CA LEU A 28 -3.28 10.02 -6.58
C LEU A 28 -3.30 8.50 -6.80
N ASN A 29 -4.30 7.98 -7.52
CA ASN A 29 -4.38 6.54 -7.82
C ASN A 29 -3.27 6.06 -8.76
N PHE A 30 -2.84 6.90 -9.70
CA PHE A 30 -1.74 6.58 -10.60
C PHE A 30 -0.39 6.55 -9.87
N ASP A 31 -0.16 7.48 -8.94
CA ASP A 31 1.10 7.55 -8.18
C ASP A 31 1.23 6.38 -7.18
N MET A 32 0.17 6.09 -6.43
CA MET A 32 0.14 4.94 -5.49
C MET A 32 0.36 3.60 -6.20
N THR A 33 -0.20 3.43 -7.41
CA THR A 33 -0.02 2.17 -8.17
C THR A 33 1.38 2.04 -8.77
N LYS A 34 2.09 3.15 -8.99
CA LYS A 34 3.49 3.15 -9.42
C LYS A 34 4.41 2.83 -8.24
N GLU A 35 4.23 3.52 -7.12
CA GLU A 35 4.97 3.29 -5.87
C GLU A 35 4.84 1.84 -5.38
N PHE A 36 3.61 1.29 -5.36
CA PHE A 36 3.36 -0.11 -5.02
C PHE A 36 4.16 -1.08 -5.89
N LYS A 37 4.14 -0.88 -7.21
CA LYS A 37 4.88 -1.75 -8.15
C LYS A 37 6.39 -1.66 -7.95
N GLU A 38 6.92 -0.46 -7.73
CA GLU A 38 8.34 -0.27 -7.46
C GLU A 38 8.77 -0.98 -6.17
N ILE A 39 7.97 -0.87 -5.11
CA ILE A 39 8.25 -1.56 -3.83
C ILE A 39 8.20 -3.09 -4.00
N VAL A 40 7.17 -3.63 -4.66
CA VAL A 40 7.07 -5.07 -4.93
C VAL A 40 8.29 -5.57 -5.70
N GLU A 41 8.67 -4.89 -6.78
CA GLU A 41 9.84 -5.28 -7.58
C GLU A 41 11.14 -5.14 -6.80
N ASN A 42 11.30 -4.10 -5.99
CA ASN A 42 12.48 -3.93 -5.16
C ASN A 42 12.62 -5.07 -4.13
N ILE A 43 11.53 -5.48 -3.47
CA ILE A 43 11.56 -6.60 -2.52
C ILE A 43 11.92 -7.91 -3.24
N LYS A 44 11.26 -8.21 -4.36
CA LYS A 44 11.49 -9.44 -5.14
C LYS A 44 12.90 -9.56 -5.68
N ASN A 45 13.48 -8.46 -6.14
CA ASN A 45 14.82 -8.43 -6.73
C ASN A 45 15.94 -8.18 -5.70
N SER A 46 15.58 -7.89 -4.44
CA SER A 46 16.55 -7.77 -3.34
C SER A 46 17.11 -9.13 -2.93
N ALA A 47 18.26 -9.13 -2.25
CA ALA A 47 18.82 -10.30 -1.57
C ALA A 47 18.58 -10.23 -0.05
N VAL A 48 17.40 -9.75 0.39
CA VAL A 48 17.13 -9.40 1.79
C VAL A 48 17.37 -10.53 2.78
N TYR A 49 17.02 -11.78 2.42
CA TYR A 49 17.23 -12.95 3.28
C TYR A 49 18.57 -13.65 3.02
N GLU A 50 19.08 -13.57 1.80
CA GLU A 50 20.29 -14.26 1.36
C GLU A 50 21.55 -13.52 1.80
N ASN A 51 21.48 -12.19 1.95
CA ASN A 51 22.60 -11.38 2.41
C ASN A 51 22.66 -11.35 3.93
N LYS A 52 23.71 -11.99 4.48
CA LYS A 52 24.02 -12.03 5.91
C LYS A 52 24.02 -10.66 6.60
N GLN A 53 24.41 -9.60 5.89
CA GLN A 53 24.43 -8.25 6.47
C GLN A 53 23.07 -7.82 7.02
N HIS A 54 21.96 -8.21 6.37
CA HIS A 54 20.62 -7.84 6.84
C HIS A 54 20.18 -8.57 8.10
N TRP A 55 20.76 -9.75 8.37
CA TRP A 55 20.59 -10.46 9.63
C TRP A 55 21.45 -9.81 10.72
N GLU A 56 22.69 -9.44 10.41
CA GLU A 56 23.60 -8.77 11.33
C GLU A 56 23.08 -7.38 11.76
N GLU A 57 22.45 -6.64 10.85
CA GLU A 57 21.77 -5.36 11.13
C GLU A 57 20.63 -5.50 12.15
N ARG A 58 20.06 -6.71 12.28
CA ARG A 58 19.06 -7.09 13.28
C ARG A 58 19.67 -7.66 14.55
N GLY A 59 21.00 -7.81 14.60
CA GLY A 59 21.69 -8.48 15.71
C GLY A 59 21.56 -10.00 15.70
N LEU A 60 21.18 -10.57 14.56
CA LEU A 60 20.89 -11.99 14.39
C LEU A 60 22.00 -12.69 13.58
N ASN A 61 22.11 -14.01 13.78
CA ASN A 61 22.81 -14.85 12.81
C ASN A 61 21.86 -15.19 11.67
N GLN A 62 22.40 -15.36 10.46
CA GLN A 62 21.60 -15.84 9.35
C GLN A 62 21.10 -17.26 9.62
N SER A 63 19.80 -17.47 9.40
CA SER A 63 19.18 -18.80 9.47
C SER A 63 19.73 -19.74 8.39
N ASP A 64 19.44 -21.03 8.54
CA ASP A 64 19.83 -22.05 7.57
C ASP A 64 19.28 -21.76 6.16
N ASP A 65 20.00 -22.20 5.12
CA ASP A 65 19.63 -21.99 3.72
C ASP A 65 18.19 -22.43 3.40
N THR A 66 17.71 -23.50 4.05
CA THR A 66 16.33 -23.99 3.91
C THR A 66 15.31 -22.96 4.40
N VAL A 67 15.56 -22.31 5.54
CA VAL A 67 14.68 -21.26 6.06
C VAL A 67 14.74 -20.03 5.16
N VAL A 68 15.93 -19.63 4.72
CA VAL A 68 16.09 -18.51 3.77
C VAL A 68 15.27 -18.75 2.50
N GLN A 69 15.24 -19.99 1.99
CA GLN A 69 14.40 -20.36 0.85
C GLN A 69 12.90 -20.31 1.15
N ILE A 70 12.47 -20.73 2.35
CA ILE A 70 11.07 -20.63 2.81
C ILE A 70 10.64 -19.16 2.85
N LEU A 71 11.44 -18.30 3.49
CA LEU A 71 11.19 -16.85 3.58
C LEU A 71 11.09 -16.24 2.18
N ARG A 72 12.07 -16.51 1.30
CA ARG A 72 12.10 -15.98 -0.06
C ARG A 72 10.88 -16.41 -0.88
N THR A 73 10.56 -17.69 -0.87
CA THR A 73 9.46 -18.24 -1.68
C THR A 73 8.12 -17.71 -1.19
N SER A 74 7.93 -17.66 0.13
CA SER A 74 6.68 -17.20 0.75
C SER A 74 6.46 -15.70 0.54
N THR A 75 7.52 -14.88 0.65
CA THR A 75 7.45 -13.44 0.36
C THR A 75 7.10 -13.19 -1.11
N ASN A 76 7.71 -13.90 -2.06
CA ASN A 76 7.41 -13.73 -3.48
C ASN A 76 5.95 -14.12 -3.81
N ASP A 77 5.49 -15.26 -3.29
CA ASP A 77 4.10 -15.73 -3.45
C ASP A 77 3.10 -14.76 -2.81
N PHE A 78 3.40 -14.25 -1.61
CA PHE A 78 2.61 -13.21 -0.95
C PHE A 78 2.49 -11.95 -1.82
N LEU A 79 3.61 -11.44 -2.37
CA LEU A 79 3.61 -10.23 -3.20
C LEU A 79 2.85 -10.39 -4.52
N ASP A 80 2.88 -11.59 -5.12
CA ASP A 80 2.08 -11.93 -6.30
C ASP A 80 0.58 -11.93 -5.99
N LYS A 81 0.19 -12.54 -4.87
CA LYS A 81 -1.19 -12.55 -4.40
C LYS A 81 -1.67 -11.14 -4.04
N LEU A 82 -0.85 -10.37 -3.32
CA LEU A 82 -1.14 -8.97 -2.97
C LEU A 82 -1.35 -8.12 -4.22
N SER A 83 -0.46 -8.25 -5.21
CA SER A 83 -0.59 -7.56 -6.49
C SER A 83 -1.90 -7.91 -7.20
N THR A 84 -2.32 -9.17 -7.14
CA THR A 84 -3.61 -9.60 -7.69
C THR A 84 -4.79 -8.95 -6.96
N ILE A 85 -4.76 -8.90 -5.63
CA ILE A 85 -5.80 -8.30 -4.79
C ILE A 85 -5.90 -6.79 -5.03
N VAL A 86 -4.77 -6.08 -5.08
CA VAL A 86 -4.72 -4.63 -5.29
C VAL A 86 -5.30 -4.26 -6.65
N ASN A 87 -4.99 -5.02 -7.70
CA ASN A 87 -5.48 -4.78 -9.06
C ASN A 87 -6.91 -5.28 -9.30
N ALA A 88 -7.50 -6.06 -8.39
CA ALA A 88 -8.87 -6.52 -8.52
C ALA A 88 -9.87 -5.34 -8.40
N ASN A 89 -10.92 -5.37 -9.21
CA ASN A 89 -12.03 -4.41 -9.13
C ASN A 89 -13.04 -4.82 -8.06
N THR A 90 -12.58 -4.92 -6.81
CA THR A 90 -13.37 -5.30 -5.64
C THR A 90 -13.38 -4.19 -4.58
N PRO A 91 -14.42 -4.14 -3.72
CA PRO A 91 -14.47 -3.17 -2.63
C PRO A 91 -13.28 -3.31 -1.66
N LYS A 92 -12.90 -2.20 -1.00
CA LYS A 92 -11.78 -2.16 -0.05
C LYS A 92 -11.92 -3.20 1.07
N GLU A 93 -13.14 -3.40 1.59
CA GLU A 93 -13.43 -4.40 2.62
C GLU A 93 -13.13 -5.84 2.15
N SER A 94 -13.49 -6.17 0.91
CA SER A 94 -13.18 -7.48 0.34
C SER A 94 -11.67 -7.67 0.13
N LYS A 95 -10.94 -6.60 -0.20
CA LYS A 95 -9.48 -6.62 -0.29
C LYS A 95 -8.82 -6.83 1.08
N LEU A 96 -9.33 -6.17 2.13
CA LEU A 96 -8.87 -6.38 3.51
C LEU A 96 -8.96 -7.85 3.91
N THR A 97 -10.13 -8.48 3.72
CA THR A 97 -10.31 -9.91 4.01
C THR A 97 -9.36 -10.79 3.20
N ALA A 98 -9.17 -10.47 1.91
CA ALA A 98 -8.26 -11.22 1.06
C ALA A 98 -6.79 -11.07 1.50
N ILE A 99 -6.38 -9.88 1.96
CA ILE A 99 -5.04 -9.62 2.51
C ILE A 99 -4.83 -10.41 3.80
N GLN A 100 -5.77 -10.35 4.75
CA GLN A 100 -5.71 -11.16 5.98
C GLN A 100 -5.54 -12.64 5.64
N ASN A 101 -6.35 -13.18 4.71
CA ASN A 101 -6.25 -14.59 4.33
C ASN A 101 -4.87 -14.97 3.79
N ILE A 102 -4.19 -14.11 3.02
CA ILE A 102 -2.85 -14.45 2.50
C ILE A 102 -1.77 -14.29 3.58
N ILE A 103 -1.98 -13.43 4.58
CA ILE A 103 -1.11 -13.31 5.76
C ILE A 103 -1.25 -14.55 6.65
N ASP A 104 -2.49 -14.99 6.92
CA ASP A 104 -2.76 -16.19 7.72
C ASP A 104 -2.19 -17.47 7.10
N ASN A 105 -1.96 -17.48 5.78
CA ASN A 105 -1.40 -18.61 5.04
C ASN A 105 0.12 -18.54 4.83
N LEU A 106 0.80 -17.55 5.42
CA LEU A 106 2.27 -17.57 5.50
C LEU A 106 2.72 -18.79 6.35
N PRO A 107 3.95 -19.30 6.16
CA PRO A 107 4.42 -20.53 6.80
C PRO A 107 4.79 -20.31 8.27
N TRP A 108 3.88 -19.73 9.06
CA TRP A 108 4.14 -19.34 10.45
C TRP A 108 4.58 -20.52 11.33
N ASP A 109 4.06 -21.72 11.09
CA ASP A 109 4.44 -22.89 11.88
C ASP A 109 5.86 -23.39 11.59
N ASP A 110 6.43 -23.03 10.43
CA ASP A 110 7.78 -23.41 10.00
C ASP A 110 8.85 -22.38 10.38
N LEU A 111 8.45 -21.23 10.94
CA LEU A 111 9.33 -20.11 11.26
C LEU A 111 9.44 -19.88 12.77
N ASP A 112 10.63 -19.56 13.25
CA ASP A 112 10.83 -19.09 14.61
C ASP A 112 10.39 -17.62 14.79
N THR A 113 10.54 -17.08 16.00
CA THR A 113 10.12 -15.71 16.31
C THR A 113 10.88 -14.67 15.48
N GLU A 114 12.18 -14.85 15.28
CA GLU A 114 13.04 -13.89 14.59
C GLU A 114 12.73 -13.88 13.09
N GLU A 115 12.49 -15.06 12.52
CA GLU A 115 12.12 -15.24 11.11
C GLU A 115 10.72 -14.71 10.81
N LYS A 116 9.77 -14.87 11.75
CA LYS A 116 8.42 -14.28 11.69
C LYS A 116 8.45 -12.76 11.67
N GLU A 117 9.24 -12.17 12.56
CA GLU A 117 9.42 -10.71 12.60
C GLU A 117 10.06 -10.23 11.30
N PHE A 118 11.09 -10.93 10.79
CA PHE A 118 11.77 -10.53 9.57
C PHE A 118 10.85 -10.57 8.34
N ILE A 119 10.08 -11.65 8.13
CA ILE A 119 9.14 -11.68 6.99
C ILE A 119 8.07 -10.58 7.10
N SER A 120 7.57 -10.32 8.30
CA SER A 120 6.58 -9.28 8.59
C SER A 120 7.10 -7.88 8.24
N GLU A 121 8.32 -7.56 8.65
CA GLU A 121 8.99 -6.30 8.31
C GLU A 121 9.20 -6.14 6.80
N VAL A 122 9.54 -7.23 6.10
CA VAL A 122 9.81 -7.19 4.66
C VAL A 122 8.55 -6.95 3.84
N ILE A 123 7.41 -7.52 4.24
CA ILE A 123 6.14 -7.36 3.51
C ILE A 123 5.38 -6.08 3.86
N ALA A 124 5.63 -5.51 5.04
CA ALA A 124 4.90 -4.33 5.54
C ALA A 124 4.91 -3.12 4.57
N PRO A 125 6.04 -2.73 3.94
CA PRO A 125 6.05 -1.63 2.98
C PRO A 125 5.14 -1.86 1.76
N ALA A 126 4.99 -3.11 1.32
CA ALA A 126 4.12 -3.43 0.18
C ALA A 126 2.64 -3.33 0.56
N ILE A 127 2.27 -3.71 1.79
CA ILE A 127 0.91 -3.57 2.32
C ILE A 127 0.56 -2.08 2.50
N GLU A 128 1.50 -1.29 3.01
CA GLU A 128 1.33 0.16 3.17
C GLU A 128 1.13 0.85 1.82
N ALA A 129 1.99 0.55 0.84
CA ALA A 129 1.87 1.09 -0.52
C ALA A 129 0.60 0.63 -1.25
N ALA A 130 0.02 -0.52 -0.84
CA ALA A 130 -1.29 -0.97 -1.30
C ALA A 130 -2.47 -0.19 -0.67
N GLY A 131 -2.21 0.70 0.30
CA GLY A 131 -3.21 1.54 0.96
C GLY A 131 -3.88 0.90 2.19
N PHE A 132 -3.17 -0.04 2.83
CA PHE A 132 -3.62 -0.78 4.01
C PHE A 132 -2.62 -0.64 5.17
N ASP A 133 -3.07 -0.87 6.41
CA ASP A 133 -2.20 -0.81 7.58
C ASP A 133 -1.59 -2.20 7.87
N PRO A 134 -0.29 -2.42 7.67
CA PRO A 134 0.34 -3.73 7.88
C PRO A 134 0.16 -4.27 9.30
N TRP A 135 0.18 -3.40 10.31
CA TRP A 135 0.12 -3.78 11.73
C TRP A 135 -1.30 -4.08 12.21
N SER A 136 -2.30 -3.90 11.34
CA SER A 136 -3.66 -4.34 11.61
C SER A 136 -3.87 -5.83 11.35
N PHE A 137 -2.91 -6.50 10.72
CA PHE A 137 -2.99 -7.92 10.33
C PHE A 137 -1.98 -8.83 11.01
N ILE A 138 -0.85 -8.27 11.48
CA ILE A 138 0.34 -8.96 11.98
C ILE A 138 0.38 -8.90 13.51
#